data_AF-A0A537CU60-F1
#
_entry.id   AF-A0A537CU60-F1
#
_cell.length_a   1.000
_cell.length_b   1.000
_cell.length_c   1.000
_cell.angle_alpha   90.00
_cell.angle_beta   90.00
_cell.angle_gamma   90.00
#
_symmetry.space_group_name_H-M   'P 1'
#
loop_
_entity.id
_entity.type
_entity.pdbx_description
1 polymer ?
#
loop_
_entity_poly.entity_id
_entity_poly.type
_entity_poly.pdbx_seq_one_letter_code
_entity_poly.pdbx_strand_id
1 'polypeptide(L)' 'MNAPLKKLSELTGVVFDGRRSGYVPPKTLSISPKLKLHKKAKKGLDPVTFEVVRHALWNV' A
#
# COMPACT_ATOMS: atom_id res chain seq x y z
N MET A 1 -5.99 -3.61 -32.14
CA MET A 1 -4.89 -3.06 -31.32
C MET A 1 -5.46 -2.76 -29.94
N ASN A 2 -5.05 -3.49 -28.90
CA ASN A 2 -5.55 -3.23 -27.54
C ASN A 2 -4.76 -2.06 -26.95
N ALA A 3 -5.44 -0.98 -26.58
CA ALA A 3 -4.81 0.13 -25.90
C ALA A 3 -4.17 -0.37 -24.58
N PRO A 4 -2.97 0.10 -24.21
CA PRO A 4 -2.37 -0.27 -22.94
C PRO A 4 -3.26 0.16 -21.79
N LEU A 5 -3.56 -0.76 -20.87
CA LEU A 5 -4.26 -0.46 -19.63
C LEU A 5 -3.47 0.58 -18.84
N LYS A 6 -4.10 1.73 -18.55
CA LYS A 6 -3.51 2.77 -17.69
C LYS A 6 -3.29 2.21 -16.28
N LYS A 7 -2.19 2.61 -15.63
CA LYS A 7 -1.99 2.26 -14.21
C LYS A 7 -3.08 2.92 -13.37
N LEU A 8 -3.47 2.30 -12.26
CA LEU A 8 -4.45 2.87 -11.33
C LEU A 8 -4.06 4.28 -10.86
N SER A 9 -2.76 4.54 -10.70
CA SER A 9 -2.21 5.85 -10.34
C SER A 9 -2.35 6.93 -11.43
N GLU A 10 -2.68 6.54 -12.67
CA GLU A 10 -2.82 7.42 -13.84
C GLU A 10 -4.29 7.66 -14.23
N LEU A 11 -5.23 7.04 -13.50
CA LEU A 11 -6.65 7.24 -13.69
C LEU A 11 -7.07 8.60 -13.11
N THR A 12 -7.53 9.48 -13.99
CA THR A 12 -8.08 10.78 -13.61
C THR A 12 -9.58 10.65 -13.32
N GLY A 13 -10.08 11.32 -12.27
CA GLY A 13 -11.51 11.35 -11.95
C GLY A 13 -11.99 10.28 -10.96
N VAL A 14 -11.10 9.40 -10.48
CA VAL A 14 -11.39 8.43 -9.42
C VAL A 14 -10.53 8.74 -8.20
N VAL A 15 -11.14 8.83 -7.02
CA VAL A 15 -10.44 9.06 -5.75
C VAL A 15 -10.14 7.72 -5.09
N PHE A 16 -8.86 7.41 -4.90
CA PHE A 16 -8.36 6.20 -4.25
C PHE A 16 -7.99 6.45 -2.78
N ASP A 17 -9.01 6.67 -1.95
CA ASP A 17 -8.87 7.07 -0.54
C ASP A 17 -8.97 5.91 0.47
N GLY A 18 -9.18 4.67 0.02
CA GLY A 18 -9.40 3.53 0.89
C GLY A 18 -10.76 3.53 1.61
N ARG A 19 -11.67 4.45 1.25
CA ARG A 19 -13.04 4.52 1.78
C ARG A 19 -14.08 4.17 0.73
N ARG A 20 -14.02 4.84 -0.43
CA ARG A 20 -14.96 4.62 -1.54
C ARG A 20 -14.42 3.64 -2.58
N SER A 21 -13.10 3.54 -2.67
CA SER A 21 -12.39 2.63 -3.55
C SER A 21 -11.12 2.14 -2.86
N GLY A 22 -10.34 1.27 -3.52
CA GLY A 22 -9.04 0.84 -3.00
C GLY A 22 -8.13 2.02 -2.66
N TYR A 23 -7.16 1.80 -1.78
CA TYR A 23 -6.18 2.84 -1.45
C TYR A 23 -5.02 2.82 -2.45
N VAL A 24 -4.75 3.96 -3.08
CA VAL A 24 -3.53 4.18 -3.85
C VAL A 24 -2.83 5.38 -3.22
N PRO A 25 -1.65 5.19 -2.61
CA PRO A 25 -0.97 6.27 -1.94
C PRO A 25 -0.63 7.40 -2.93
N PRO A 26 -0.97 8.66 -2.61
CA PRO A 26 -0.59 9.80 -3.44
C PRO A 26 0.92 10.02 -3.40
N LYS A 27 1.46 10.73 -4.41
CA LYS A 27 2.89 11.08 -4.49
C LYS A 27 3.39 11.80 -3.23
N THR A 28 2.55 12.65 -2.65
CA THR A 28 2.82 13.34 -1.38
C THR A 28 1.82 12.88 -0.35
N LEU A 29 2.30 12.21 0.70
CA LEU A 29 1.45 11.71 1.77
C LEU A 29 1.00 12.85 2.69
N SER A 30 -0.30 12.95 2.91
CA SER A 30 -0.87 13.83 3.94
C SER A 30 -1.01 13.05 5.25
N ILE A 31 0.01 13.11 6.09
CA ILE A 31 0.06 12.40 7.38
C ILE A 31 -0.22 13.39 8.50
N SER A 32 -1.17 13.05 9.39
CA SER A 32 -1.45 13.87 10.56
C SER A 32 -0.22 13.96 11.48
N PRO A 33 0.17 15.17 11.95
CA PRO A 33 1.30 15.33 12.86
C PRO A 33 1.07 14.71 14.24
N LYS A 34 -0.18 14.32 14.55
CA LYS A 34 -0.54 13.62 15.78
C LYS A 34 -0.12 12.13 15.76
N LEU A 35 0.22 11.59 14.59
CA LEU A 35 0.60 10.18 14.44
C LEU A 35 2.09 9.98 14.74
N LYS A 36 2.39 8.98 15.58
CA LYS A 36 3.76 8.53 15.81
C LYS A 36 4.14 7.54 14.71
N LEU A 37 5.03 7.96 13.81
CA LEU A 37 5.50 7.12 12.72
C LEU A 37 6.60 6.17 13.17
N HIS A 38 6.55 4.93 12.68
CA HIS A 38 7.64 3.98 12.81
C HIS A 38 8.84 4.49 11.99
N LYS A 39 9.96 4.75 12.66
CA LYS A 39 11.22 5.22 12.02
C LYS A 39 12.25 4.12 11.83
N LYS A 40 11.99 2.93 12.39
CA LYS A 40 12.90 1.79 12.35
C LYS A 40 12.29 0.71 11.49
N ALA A 41 13.10 0.14 10.62
CA ALA A 41 12.76 -1.04 9.83
C ALA A 41 13.94 -2.01 9.86
N LYS A 42 13.64 -3.30 9.88
CA LYS A 42 14.65 -4.36 9.74
C LYS A 42 14.80 -4.67 8.25
N LYS A 43 16.03 -4.69 7.75
CA LYS A 43 16.31 -4.96 6.32
C LYS A 43 16.10 -6.44 5.93
N GLY A 44 16.07 -7.34 6.90
CA GLY A 44 15.88 -8.77 6.69
C GLY A 44 14.85 -9.34 7.65
N LEU A 45 14.02 -10.25 7.16
CA LEU A 45 13.13 -11.08 7.97
C LEU A 45 13.82 -12.42 8.22
N ASP A 46 13.74 -12.93 9.45
CA ASP A 46 14.08 -14.33 9.67
C ASP A 46 13.01 -15.24 9.04
N PRO A 47 13.35 -16.49 8.69
CA PRO A 47 12.43 -17.38 7.99
C PRO A 47 11.11 -17.62 8.72
N VAL A 48 11.14 -17.70 10.06
CA VAL A 48 9.93 -17.94 10.85
C VAL A 48 8.99 -16.74 10.78
N THR A 49 9.50 -15.52 10.99
CA THR A 49 8.70 -14.30 10.87
C THR A 49 8.16 -14.13 9.44
N PHE A 50 8.95 -14.45 8.42
CA PHE A 50 8.49 -14.44 7.04
C PHE A 50 7.31 -15.40 6.82
N GLU A 51 7.43 -16.65 7.27
CA GLU A 51 6.37 -17.64 7.13
C GLU A 51 5.09 -17.23 7.90
N VAL A 52 5.23 -16.71 9.11
CA VAL A 52 4.08 -16.22 9.90
C VAL A 52 3.34 -15.09 9.17
N VAL A 53 4.08 -14.07 8.71
CA VAL A 53 3.50 -12.93 7.99
C VAL A 53 2.86 -13.39 6.67
N ARG A 54 3.53 -14.29 5.94
CA ARG A 54 3.02 -14.86 4.69
C ARG A 54 1.68 -15.55 4.91
N HIS A 55 1.57 -16.45 5.87
CA HIS A 55 0.32 -17.16 6.15
C HIS A 55 -0.79 -16.21 6.63
N ALA A 56 -0.46 -15.22 7.46
CA ALA A 56 -1.44 -14.26 7.96
C ALA A 56 -2.03 -13.37 6.85
N LEU A 57 -1.22 -13.00 5.86
CA LEU A 57 -1.62 -12.12 4.76
C LEU A 57 -2.17 -12.86 3.53
N TRP A 58 -1.97 -14.18 3.43
CA TRP A 58 -2.44 -14.98 2.28
C TRP A 58 -3.95 -15.19 2.24
N ASN A 59 -4.64 -15.00 3.37
CA ASN A 59 -6.10 -15.20 3.49
C ASN A 59 -6.92 -13.92 3.20
N VAL A 60 -6.36 -12.91 2.52
CA VAL A 60 -7.06 -11.67 2.15
C VAL A 60 -7.45 -11.69 0.68
#